data_AF-W7D3J8-F1
#
_entry.id   AF-W7D3J8-F1
#
_cell.length_a   1.000
_cell.length_b   1.000
_cell.length_c   1.000
_cell.angle_alpha   90.00
_cell.angle_beta   90.00
_cell.angle_gamma   90.00
#
_symmetry.space_group_name_H-M   'P 1'
#
loop_
_entity.id
_entity.type
_entity.pdbx_description
1 polymer ?
#
loop_
_entity_poly.entity_id
_entity_poly.type
_entity_poly.pdbx_seq_one_letter_code
_entity_poly.pdbx_strand_id
1 'polypeptide(L)'
;MKKLFDETHESEARFYRTIWYGYVEGDLDDALQENIVSIVRADLTQKADNPPTATHWVFYGGATNKDAVGDTVRASLMIRERDGDFVCHYNMSDFDFVMVFDMVETFKVNLQKQLNTIE
;
A
#
# COMPACT_ATOMS: atom_id res chain seq x y z
N MET A 1 1.61 12.37 1.93
CA MET A 1 1.02 11.47 2.95
C MET A 1 1.93 11.41 4.18
N LYS A 2 1.39 11.27 5.39
CA LYS A 2 2.18 11.24 6.64
C LYS A 2 2.58 9.81 7.00
N LYS A 3 3.88 9.56 7.24
CA LYS A 3 4.35 8.29 7.84
C LYS A 3 3.89 8.23 9.30
N LEU A 4 3.22 7.14 9.68
CA LEU A 4 2.70 6.88 11.02
C LEU A 4 3.66 6.02 11.82
N PHE A 5 4.06 4.88 11.24
CA PHE A 5 4.90 3.87 11.88
C PHE A 5 5.86 3.27 10.84
N ASP A 6 6.98 2.75 11.30
CA ASP A 6 8.02 2.08 10.52
C ASP A 6 8.64 1.00 11.41
N GLU A 7 8.17 -0.23 11.26
CA GLU A 7 8.48 -1.32 12.18
C GLU A 7 9.11 -2.48 11.43
N THR A 8 10.13 -3.07 12.04
CA THR A 8 10.76 -4.29 11.54
C THR A 8 10.45 -5.42 12.48
N HIS A 9 9.91 -6.50 11.93
CA HIS A 9 9.53 -7.70 12.65
C HIS A 9 10.41 -8.86 12.22
N GLU A 10 10.84 -9.66 13.19
CA GLU A 10 11.55 -10.91 12.94
C GLU A 10 10.59 -12.09 13.07
N SER A 11 10.62 -12.99 12.09
CA SER A 11 9.93 -14.28 12.16
C SER A 11 10.72 -15.31 11.37
N GLU A 12 10.98 -16.48 11.97
CA GLU A 12 11.73 -17.59 11.34
C GLU A 12 13.06 -17.15 10.70
N ALA A 13 13.83 -16.29 11.40
CA ALA A 13 15.10 -15.71 10.94
C ALA A 13 14.99 -14.83 9.67
N ARG A 14 13.78 -14.34 9.34
CA ARG A 14 13.53 -13.36 8.28
C ARG A 14 13.11 -12.03 8.89
N PHE A 15 13.50 -10.94 8.24
CA PHE A 15 13.10 -9.60 8.63
C PHE A 15 12.02 -9.08 7.68
N TYR A 16 10.92 -8.62 8.24
CA TYR A 16 9.83 -7.99 7.50
C TYR A 16 9.69 -6.56 7.97
N ARG A 17 9.90 -5.60 7.07
CA ARG A 17 9.66 -4.20 7.36
C ARG A 17 8.25 -3.83 6.91
N THR A 18 7.51 -3.14 7.76
CA THR A 18 6.21 -2.58 7.41
C THR A 18 6.21 -1.11 7.75
N ILE A 19 5.74 -0.29 6.81
CA ILE A 19 5.67 1.15 6.94
C ILE A 19 4.23 1.56 6.72
N TRP A 20 3.66 2.25 7.70
CA TRP A 20 2.28 2.69 7.66
C TRP A 20 2.23 4.18 7.35
N TYR A 21 1.39 4.54 6.39
CA TYR A 21 1.10 5.90 6.00
C TYR A 21 -0.37 6.21 6.27
N GLY A 22 -0.60 7.38 6.83
CA GLY A 22 -1.92 7.85 7.21
C GLY A 22 -2.57 8.71 6.14
N TYR A 23 -3.88 8.51 6.04
CA TYR A 23 -4.92 9.35 5.43
C TYR A 23 -4.62 9.78 3.99
N VAL A 24 -4.79 8.82 3.08
CA VAL A 24 -4.98 9.09 1.66
C VAL A 24 -6.37 9.70 1.48
N GLU A 25 -6.41 10.97 1.14
CA GLU A 25 -7.64 11.70 0.81
C GLU A 25 -7.67 11.99 -0.69
N GLY A 26 -8.86 11.97 -1.28
CA GLY A 26 -9.06 12.18 -2.72
C GLY A 26 -9.41 10.89 -3.47
N ASP A 27 -9.46 11.03 -4.79
CA ASP A 27 -9.84 9.97 -5.71
C ASP A 27 -8.68 9.01 -6.00
N LEU A 28 -9.01 7.80 -6.45
CA LEU A 28 -8.03 6.83 -6.93
C LEU A 28 -7.59 7.21 -8.35
N ASP A 29 -6.80 8.28 -8.46
CA ASP A 29 -6.35 8.87 -9.72
C ASP A 29 -4.84 8.69 -9.98
N ASP A 30 -4.39 9.12 -11.16
CA ASP A 30 -2.98 9.03 -11.56
C ASP A 30 -2.06 9.87 -10.66
N ALA A 31 -2.53 11.03 -10.18
CA ALA A 31 -1.74 11.89 -9.30
C ALA A 31 -1.44 11.20 -7.96
N LEU A 32 -2.42 10.46 -7.42
CA LEU A 32 -2.23 9.63 -6.25
C LEU A 32 -1.24 8.48 -6.53
N GLN A 33 -1.34 7.82 -7.69
CA GLN A 33 -0.38 6.77 -8.07
C GLN A 33 1.05 7.29 -8.10
N GLU A 34 1.28 8.42 -8.78
CA GLU A 34 2.61 9.05 -8.88
C GLU A 34 3.17 9.39 -7.50
N ASN A 35 2.34 9.92 -6.60
CA ASN A 35 2.73 10.23 -5.24
C ASN A 35 3.13 8.96 -4.45
N ILE A 36 2.35 7.89 -4.56
CA ILE A 36 2.65 6.60 -3.92
C ILE A 36 3.95 6.01 -4.47
N VAL A 37 4.12 6.00 -5.79
CA VAL A 37 5.35 5.53 -6.44
C VAL A 37 6.56 6.32 -5.96
N SER A 38 6.44 7.65 -5.89
CA SER A 38 7.50 8.54 -5.40
C SER A 38 7.89 8.19 -3.95
N ILE A 39 6.90 7.98 -3.07
CA ILE A 39 7.15 7.57 -1.67
C ILE A 39 7.87 6.23 -1.59
N VAL A 40 7.38 5.21 -2.30
CA VAL A 40 7.97 3.86 -2.28
C VAL A 40 9.42 3.92 -2.80
N ARG A 41 9.65 4.59 -3.92
CA ARG A 41 10.99 4.73 -4.50
C ARG A 41 11.94 5.50 -3.58
N ALA A 42 11.50 6.62 -3.02
CA ALA A 42 12.32 7.40 -2.09
C ALA A 42 12.70 6.57 -0.85
N ASP A 43 11.81 5.72 -0.35
CA ASP A 43 12.12 4.82 0.76
C ASP A 43 13.13 3.72 0.37
N LEU A 44 12.99 3.12 -0.82
CA LEU A 44 13.91 2.11 -1.35
C LEU A 44 15.34 2.62 -1.57
N THR A 45 15.52 3.93 -1.82
CA THR A 45 16.88 4.51 -1.95
C THR A 45 17.63 4.63 -0.62
N GLN A 46 16.94 4.43 0.51
CA GLN A 46 17.56 4.51 1.83
C GLN A 46 18.34 3.22 2.11
N LYS A 47 19.60 3.37 2.53
CA LYS A 47 20.43 2.22 2.91
C LYS A 47 19.93 1.66 4.24
N ALA A 48 19.66 0.37 4.28
CA ALA A 48 19.39 -0.37 5.52
C ALA A 48 20.60 -1.27 5.84
N ASP A 49 21.07 -1.22 7.09
CA ASP A 49 22.19 -2.07 7.54
C ASP A 49 21.85 -3.56 7.49
N ASN A 50 20.56 -3.90 7.68
CA ASN A 50 20.00 -5.25 7.52
C ASN A 50 18.85 -5.18 6.51
N PRO A 51 19.04 -5.63 5.25
CA PRO A 51 17.98 -5.59 4.26
C PRO A 51 16.84 -6.55 4.65
N PRO A 52 15.59 -6.08 4.68
CA PRO A 52 14.45 -6.95 4.96
C PRO A 52 14.23 -7.95 3.81
N THR A 53 13.69 -9.13 4.15
CA THR A 53 13.24 -10.14 3.17
C THR A 53 12.03 -9.68 2.37
N ALA A 54 11.23 -8.79 2.94
CA ALA A 54 10.19 -8.07 2.22
C ALA A 54 9.88 -6.76 2.93
N THR A 55 9.56 -5.73 2.15
CA THR A 55 9.06 -4.45 2.64
C THR A 55 7.60 -4.28 2.27
N HIS A 56 6.80 -3.83 3.22
CA HIS A 56 5.39 -3.53 3.03
C HIS A 56 5.12 -2.04 3.26
N TRP A 57 4.45 -1.38 2.34
CA TRP A 57 3.92 -0.04 2.52
C TRP A 57 2.40 -0.13 2.60
N VAL A 58 1.83 0.33 3.72
CA VAL A 58 0.38 0.32 3.95
C VAL A 58 -0.11 1.76 4.00
N PHE A 59 -1.01 2.11 3.08
CA PHE A 59 -1.61 3.44 2.98
C PHE A 59 -3.08 3.37 3.38
N TYR A 60 -3.44 4.04 4.47
CA TYR A 60 -4.81 4.08 4.96
C TYR A 60 -5.62 5.20 4.31
N GLY A 61 -6.81 4.88 3.76
CA GLY A 61 -7.76 5.87 3.26
C GLY A 61 -8.28 6.79 4.37
N GLY A 62 -8.66 8.02 4.03
CA GLY A 62 -9.19 8.99 5.00
C GLY A 62 -10.59 8.63 5.49
N ALA A 63 -11.43 8.13 4.58
CA ALA A 63 -12.81 7.76 4.85
C ALA A 63 -12.92 6.43 5.59
N THR A 64 -13.93 6.33 6.46
CA THR A 64 -14.33 5.09 7.13
C THR A 64 -15.76 4.75 6.73
N ASN A 65 -16.01 3.47 6.49
CA ASN A 65 -17.33 2.94 6.17
C ASN A 65 -17.74 1.91 7.22
N LYS A 66 -19.05 1.71 7.36
CA LYS A 66 -19.58 0.62 8.17
C LYS A 66 -19.71 -0.60 7.28
N ASP A 67 -19.18 -1.73 7.72
CA ASP A 67 -19.43 -3.00 7.04
C ASP A 67 -20.81 -3.56 7.40
N ALA A 68 -21.15 -4.71 6.79
CA ALA A 68 -22.43 -5.39 7.02
C ALA A 68 -22.61 -5.90 8.47
N VAL A 69 -21.53 -6.01 9.26
CA VAL A 69 -21.53 -6.48 10.65
C VAL A 69 -21.56 -5.31 11.65
N GLY A 70 -21.43 -4.08 11.16
CA GLY A 70 -21.48 -2.84 11.95
C GLY A 70 -20.12 -2.35 12.40
N ASP A 71 -19.04 -3.00 11.98
CA ASP A 71 -17.67 -2.57 12.26
C ASP A 71 -17.29 -1.39 11.38
N THR A 72 -16.51 -0.48 11.95
CA THR A 72 -15.97 0.66 11.21
C THR A 72 -14.69 0.23 10.52
N VAL A 73 -14.78 0.02 9.22
CA VAL A 73 -13.66 -0.39 8.37
C VAL A 73 -13.12 0.81 7.59
N ARG A 74 -11.85 0.72 7.25
CA ARG A 74 -11.15 1.72 6.47
C ARG A 74 -10.44 1.04 5.31
N ALA A 75 -10.58 1.62 4.13
CA ALA A 75 -9.85 1.12 2.98
C ALA A 75 -8.33 1.25 3.20
N SER A 76 -7.57 0.27 2.74
CA SER A 76 -6.11 0.34 2.75
C SER A 76 -5.54 -0.19 1.45
N LEU A 77 -4.53 0.50 0.94
CA LEU A 77 -3.69 0.00 -0.12
C LEU A 77 -2.41 -0.54 0.50
N MET A 78 -2.11 -1.81 0.26
CA MET A 78 -0.88 -2.47 0.69
C MET A 78 -0.03 -2.78 -0.53
N ILE A 79 1.22 -2.35 -0.49
CA ILE A 79 2.24 -2.65 -1.49
C ILE A 79 3.25 -3.54 -0.81
N ARG A 80 3.58 -4.66 -1.42
CA ARG A 80 4.64 -5.55 -0.96
C ARG A 80 5.72 -5.60 -2.01
N GLU A 81 6.95 -5.33 -1.61
CA GLU A 81 8.16 -5.65 -2.37
C GLU A 81 8.80 -6.90 -1.77
N ARG A 82 9.20 -7.83 -2.63
CA ARG A 82 10.02 -8.99 -2.29
C ARG A 82 10.82 -9.40 -3.52
N ASP A 83 12.13 -9.57 -3.37
CA ASP A 83 13.02 -10.04 -4.43
C ASP A 83 12.95 -9.18 -5.73
N GLY A 84 12.64 -7.89 -5.59
CA GLY A 84 12.44 -6.95 -6.71
C GLY A 84 11.02 -6.94 -7.30
N ASP A 85 10.16 -7.87 -6.89
CA ASP A 85 8.78 -7.95 -7.37
C ASP A 85 7.82 -7.16 -6.46
N PHE A 86 7.01 -6.30 -7.07
CA PHE A 86 5.97 -5.55 -6.40
C PHE A 86 4.59 -6.16 -6.62
N VAL A 87 3.85 -6.36 -5.52
CA VAL A 87 2.43 -6.75 -5.55
C VAL A 87 1.61 -5.72 -4.81
N CYS A 88 0.52 -5.28 -5.42
CA CYS A 88 -0.41 -4.32 -4.81
C CYS A 88 -1.71 -5.03 -4.41
N HIS A 89 -2.21 -4.73 -3.21
CA HIS A 89 -3.48 -5.17 -2.68
C HIS A 89 -4.29 -3.98 -2.21
N TYR A 90 -5.59 -3.97 -2.50
CA TYR A 90 -6.51 -2.97 -1.98
C TYR A 90 -7.56 -3.67 -1.13
N ASN A 91 -7.61 -3.33 0.16
CA ASN A 91 -8.55 -3.87 1.13
C ASN A 91 -9.65 -2.83 1.37
N MET A 92 -10.91 -3.23 1.31
CA MET A 92 -12.07 -2.38 1.62
C MET A 92 -13.27 -3.23 2.03
N SER A 93 -14.40 -2.59 2.35
CA SER A 93 -15.66 -3.29 2.62
C SER A 93 -16.20 -3.98 1.36
N ASP A 94 -16.98 -5.04 1.52
CA ASP A 94 -17.65 -5.74 0.43
C ASP A 94 -18.65 -4.83 -0.32
N PHE A 95 -19.35 -3.95 0.40
CA PHE A 95 -20.27 -2.99 -0.19
C PHE A 95 -19.58 -1.99 -1.11
N ASP A 96 -18.46 -1.40 -0.66
CA ASP A 96 -17.69 -0.47 -1.48
C ASP A 96 -17.07 -1.18 -2.69
N PHE A 97 -16.58 -2.41 -2.47
CA PHE A 97 -15.96 -3.22 -3.50
C PHE A 97 -16.87 -3.39 -4.71
N VAL A 98 -18.15 -3.74 -4.50
CA VAL A 98 -19.11 -3.92 -5.61
C VAL A 98 -19.36 -2.62 -6.38
N MET A 99 -19.31 -1.47 -5.72
CA MET A 99 -19.60 -0.17 -6.36
C MET A 99 -18.43 0.37 -7.19
N VAL A 100 -17.19 0.12 -6.74
CA VAL A 100 -15.98 0.73 -7.32
C VAL A 100 -14.96 -0.28 -7.84
N PHE A 101 -15.37 -1.53 -8.05
CA PHE A 101 -14.49 -2.65 -8.44
C PHE A 101 -13.57 -2.29 -9.60
N ASP A 102 -14.12 -1.86 -10.74
CA ASP A 102 -13.35 -1.61 -11.96
C ASP A 102 -12.32 -0.48 -11.77
N MET A 103 -12.70 0.56 -11.03
CA MET A 103 -11.81 1.69 -10.71
C MET A 103 -10.64 1.22 -9.85
N VAL A 104 -10.92 0.45 -8.81
CA VAL A 104 -9.89 -0.04 -7.87
C VAL A 104 -8.98 -1.06 -8.54
N GLU A 105 -9.53 -1.95 -9.36
CA GLU A 105 -8.75 -2.93 -10.10
C GLU A 105 -7.82 -2.25 -11.10
N THR A 106 -8.33 -1.28 -11.86
CA THR A 106 -7.53 -0.48 -12.79
C THR A 106 -6.42 0.26 -12.05
N PHE A 107 -6.76 0.92 -10.93
CA PHE A 107 -5.78 1.65 -10.12
C PHE A 107 -4.67 0.71 -9.63
N LYS A 108 -5.04 -0.43 -9.05
CA LYS A 108 -4.11 -1.43 -8.50
C LYS A 108 -3.18 -1.98 -9.58
N VAL A 109 -3.72 -2.35 -10.74
CA VAL A 109 -2.95 -2.90 -11.86
C VAL A 109 -1.97 -1.86 -12.42
N ASN A 110 -2.40 -0.61 -12.58
CA ASN A 110 -1.55 0.46 -13.08
C ASN A 110 -0.42 0.79 -12.11
N LEU A 111 -0.74 0.94 -10.81
CA LEU A 111 0.26 1.17 -9.78
C LEU A 111 1.29 0.02 -9.73
N GLN A 112 0.82 -1.22 -9.74
CA GLN A 112 1.71 -2.39 -9.76
C GLN A 112 2.62 -2.38 -10.99
N LYS A 113 2.08 -2.05 -12.17
CA LYS A 113 2.90 -1.89 -13.38
C LYS A 113 3.95 -0.80 -13.21
N GLN A 114 3.59 0.39 -12.72
CA GLN A 114 4.54 1.50 -12.54
C GLN A 114 5.67 1.16 -11.55
N LEU A 115 5.39 0.34 -10.54
CA LEU A 115 6.41 -0.11 -9.58
C LEU A 115 7.33 -1.18 -10.17
N ASN A 116 6.80 -2.12 -10.97
CA ASN A 116 7.58 -3.18 -11.60
C ASN A 116 8.24 -2.76 -12.93
N THR A 117 7.78 -1.68 -13.54
CA THR A 117 8.34 -1.17 -14.78
C THR A 117 9.25 -0.01 -14.42
N ILE A 118 10.55 -0.28 -14.31
CA ILE A 118 11.70 0.53 -14.74
C ILE A 118 12.98 -0.07 -14.12
N GLU A 119 13.90 -0.42 -15.03
CA GLU A 119 15.34 -0.65 -14.83
C GLU A 119 16.09 0.60 -14.39
#